data_AF-A0A1A7YM27-F1
#
_entry.id   AF-A0A1A7YM27-F1
#
_cell.length_a   1.000
_cell.length_b   1.000
_cell.length_c   1.000
_cell.angle_alpha   90.00
_cell.angle_beta   90.00
_cell.angle_gamma   90.00
#
_symmetry.space_group_name_H-M   'P 1'
#
loop_
_entity.id
_entity.type
_entity.pdbx_description
1 polymer ?
#
loop_
_entity_poly.entity_id
_entity_poly.type
_entity_poly.pdbx_seq_one_letter_code
_entity_poly.pdbx_strand_id
1 'polypeptide(L)'
;LDKLFAKGIGLLGEALTEAFNILNDFNQTGRGSVCSQAIMLVTDGATEMYDDVFEKYNWPERKVRIFPYLIGRESAFADNLKWMACANKGYFSQISTLADVQENVMRYLHVMSRPKVIDHEHDTVWTEAYVDSALTHAYKLNDKSGPSLTTTVAMPVFSTKNETKNQGILLGVVGTDIPLQELMKLIPKHMLGIHGYVFAITNNGYILTHPDLRPLYQEGQKRRKPNYSSVDLSEVEWEDKDYTLRNAMVNRRTGTFSMEVKRTVDRGRRVLKMHNDYYYTDINGTPFSVGVALSRGHGKYFFRGNVSMEAGLRDLEQPDVALADEWTYCNTEEKHEHRHLSQIQAIKLFMMGRRPHLKCDRELIQEVLFDAVVTAPL
;
A
#
# COMPACT_ATOMS: atom_id res chain seq x y z
N LEU A 1 -14.38 -21.66 -4.31
CA LEU A 1 -13.76 -23.00 -4.40
C LEU A 1 -14.42 -23.97 -3.42
N ASP A 2 -14.66 -23.57 -2.16
CA ASP A 2 -15.21 -24.42 -1.09
C ASP A 2 -16.60 -25.07 -1.31
N LYS A 3 -17.26 -24.77 -2.43
CA LYS A 3 -18.57 -25.32 -2.81
C LYS A 3 -18.50 -26.25 -4.03
N LEU A 4 -17.29 -26.54 -4.53
CA LEU A 4 -17.11 -27.43 -5.68
C LEU A 4 -17.16 -28.90 -5.25
N PHE A 5 -17.89 -29.71 -6.00
CA PHE A 5 -17.96 -31.16 -5.81
C PHE A 5 -17.51 -31.85 -7.09
N ALA A 6 -16.54 -32.76 -6.98
CA ALA A 6 -16.06 -33.54 -8.12
C ALA A 6 -17.09 -34.62 -8.49
N LYS A 7 -17.53 -34.63 -9.76
CA LYS A 7 -18.44 -35.65 -10.30
C LYS A 7 -18.22 -35.79 -11.80
N GLY A 8 -18.20 -37.03 -12.30
CA GLY A 8 -18.12 -37.34 -13.73
C GLY A 8 -16.69 -37.54 -14.23
N ILE A 9 -16.53 -37.42 -15.55
CA ILE A 9 -15.27 -37.64 -16.27
C ILE A 9 -14.58 -36.28 -16.47
N GLY A 10 -13.26 -36.23 -16.26
CA GLY A 10 -12.46 -35.05 -16.53
C GLY A 10 -12.20 -34.84 -18.02
N LEU A 11 -12.84 -33.83 -18.62
CA LEU A 11 -12.63 -33.44 -20.02
C LEU A 11 -11.57 -32.35 -20.11
N LEU A 12 -10.30 -32.74 -20.06
CA LEU A 12 -9.19 -31.78 -20.00
C LEU A 12 -9.04 -30.95 -21.29
N GLY A 13 -9.26 -31.55 -22.47
CA GLY A 13 -9.17 -30.84 -23.75
C GLY A 13 -10.17 -29.69 -23.89
N GLU A 14 -11.42 -29.90 -23.45
CA GLU A 14 -12.45 -28.84 -23.44
C GLU A 14 -12.08 -27.72 -22.46
N ALA A 15 -11.59 -28.09 -21.26
CA ALA A 15 -11.16 -27.13 -20.26
C ALA A 15 -9.97 -26.27 -20.72
N LEU A 16 -8.99 -26.88 -21.41
CA LEU A 16 -7.86 -26.15 -22.00
C LEU A 16 -8.32 -25.21 -23.11
N THR A 17 -9.21 -25.68 -23.98
CA THR A 17 -9.79 -24.86 -25.05
C THR A 17 -10.50 -23.63 -24.49
N GLU A 18 -11.32 -23.83 -23.45
CA GLU A 18 -12.02 -22.73 -22.79
C GLU A 18 -11.06 -21.76 -22.11
N ALA A 19 -10.00 -22.26 -21.45
CA ALA A 19 -8.97 -21.41 -20.86
C ALA A 19 -8.29 -20.50 -21.90
N PHE A 20 -7.99 -21.03 -23.10
CA PHE A 20 -7.42 -20.22 -24.19
C PHE A 20 -8.42 -19.21 -24.75
N ASN A 21 -9.70 -19.56 -24.88
CA ASN A 21 -10.74 -18.63 -25.30
C ASN A 21 -10.86 -17.46 -24.31
N ILE A 22 -10.89 -17.75 -23.00
CA ILE A 22 -10.93 -16.72 -21.96
C ILE A 22 -9.71 -15.79 -22.07
N LEU A 23 -8.49 -16.34 -22.22
CA LEU A 23 -7.29 -15.52 -22.39
C LEU A 23 -7.36 -14.62 -23.64
N ASN A 24 -7.92 -15.13 -24.74
CA ASN A 24 -8.10 -14.38 -25.97
C ASN A 24 -9.12 -13.23 -25.82
N ASP A 25 -10.23 -13.47 -25.13
CA ASP A 25 -11.25 -12.46 -24.86
C ASP A 25 -10.70 -11.31 -24.01
N PHE A 26 -9.90 -11.61 -22.98
CA PHE A 26 -9.24 -10.58 -22.18
C PHE A 26 -8.18 -9.80 -22.95
N ASN A 27 -7.53 -10.43 -23.94
CA ASN A 27 -6.58 -9.77 -24.82
C ASN A 27 -7.29 -8.79 -25.77
N GLN A 28 -8.43 -9.18 -26.34
CA GLN A 28 -9.20 -8.33 -27.25
C GLN A 28 -9.88 -7.16 -26.54
N THR A 29 -10.41 -7.40 -25.35
CA THR A 29 -11.10 -6.35 -24.57
C THR A 29 -10.15 -5.37 -23.89
N GLY A 30 -8.85 -5.68 -23.83
CA GLY A 30 -7.85 -4.87 -23.14
C GLY A 30 -8.06 -4.79 -21.62
N ARG A 31 -8.96 -5.62 -21.06
CA ARG A 31 -9.23 -5.68 -19.61
C ARG A 31 -8.21 -6.53 -18.85
N GLY A 32 -7.39 -7.29 -19.57
CA GLY A 32 -6.30 -8.06 -18.97
C GLY A 32 -5.12 -7.17 -18.55
N SER A 33 -4.14 -7.76 -17.85
CA SER A 33 -2.91 -7.08 -17.43
C SER A 33 -1.92 -6.78 -18.57
N VAL A 34 -2.23 -7.20 -19.80
CA VAL A 34 -1.39 -7.05 -21.03
C VAL A 34 0.05 -7.55 -20.85
N CYS A 35 0.28 -8.40 -19.84
CA CYS A 35 1.60 -8.87 -19.43
C CYS A 35 1.72 -10.38 -19.70
N SER A 36 2.48 -11.09 -18.86
CA SER A 36 2.69 -12.53 -19.01
C SER A 36 1.38 -13.30 -18.82
N GLN A 37 1.05 -14.14 -19.80
CA GLN A 37 -0.11 -15.04 -19.76
C GLN A 37 0.32 -16.43 -19.29
N ALA A 38 -0.47 -17.01 -18.39
CA ALA A 38 -0.22 -18.36 -17.90
C ALA A 38 -1.52 -19.10 -17.59
N ILE A 39 -1.52 -20.41 -17.78
CA ILE A 39 -2.58 -21.32 -17.35
C ILE A 39 -1.99 -22.24 -16.30
N MET A 40 -2.59 -22.25 -15.12
CA MET A 40 -2.24 -23.18 -14.04
C MET A 40 -3.26 -24.30 -14.03
N LEU A 41 -2.82 -25.51 -14.36
CA LEU A 41 -3.68 -26.69 -14.44
C LEU A 41 -3.52 -27.51 -13.16
N VAL A 42 -4.60 -27.77 -12.43
CA VAL A 42 -4.58 -28.60 -11.22
C VAL A 42 -5.34 -29.89 -11.51
N THR A 43 -4.66 -31.03 -11.44
CA THR A 43 -5.23 -32.33 -11.82
C THR A 43 -4.51 -33.49 -11.11
N ASP A 44 -5.16 -34.65 -11.01
CA ASP A 44 -4.59 -35.92 -10.57
C ASP A 44 -3.94 -36.73 -11.71
N GLY A 45 -4.09 -36.31 -12.96
CA GLY A 45 -3.44 -36.95 -14.11
C GLY A 45 -3.99 -36.49 -15.47
N ALA A 46 -3.27 -36.81 -16.54
CA ALA A 46 -3.75 -36.61 -17.91
C ALA A 46 -3.62 -37.88 -18.73
N THR A 47 -4.72 -38.31 -19.35
CA THR A 47 -4.76 -39.48 -20.23
C THR A 47 -4.00 -39.26 -21.54
N GLU A 48 -4.01 -38.03 -22.05
CA GLU A 48 -3.44 -37.64 -23.34
C GLU A 48 -2.58 -36.37 -23.21
N MET A 49 -1.82 -36.05 -24.26
CA MET A 49 -0.96 -34.87 -24.32
C MET A 49 -1.68 -33.60 -24.80
N TYR A 50 -2.86 -33.74 -25.43
CA TYR A 50 -3.68 -32.63 -25.97
C TYR A 50 -2.86 -31.64 -26.83
N ASP A 51 -1.96 -32.18 -27.64
CA ASP A 51 -1.06 -31.45 -28.53
C ASP A 51 -1.81 -30.68 -29.61
N ASP A 52 -2.94 -31.22 -30.08
CA ASP A 52 -3.90 -30.57 -30.99
C ASP A 52 -4.39 -29.20 -30.48
N VAL A 53 -4.68 -29.09 -29.18
CA VAL A 53 -5.12 -27.82 -28.57
C VAL A 53 -3.96 -26.82 -28.53
N PHE A 54 -2.76 -27.25 -28.16
CA PHE A 54 -1.60 -26.37 -28.10
C PHE A 54 -1.14 -25.91 -29.48
N GLU A 55 -1.22 -26.79 -30.49
CA GLU A 55 -0.91 -26.47 -31.88
C GLU A 55 -1.85 -25.38 -32.41
N LYS A 56 -3.14 -25.49 -32.11
CA LYS A 56 -4.15 -24.53 -32.55
C LYS A 56 -4.06 -23.16 -31.85
N TYR A 57 -3.83 -23.14 -30.54
CA TYR A 57 -3.98 -21.91 -29.74
C TYR A 57 -2.68 -21.25 -29.30
N ASN A 58 -1.57 -21.99 -29.15
CA ASN A 58 -0.36 -21.45 -28.54
C ASN A 58 0.90 -21.56 -29.43
N TRP A 59 0.94 -22.47 -30.39
CA TRP A 59 2.09 -22.64 -31.29
C TRP A 59 1.96 -21.77 -32.55
N PRO A 60 3.09 -21.33 -33.14
CA PRO A 60 4.48 -21.65 -32.79
C PRO A 60 5.12 -20.73 -31.72
N GLU A 61 4.49 -19.61 -31.39
CA GLU A 61 5.10 -18.55 -30.58
C GLU A 61 5.25 -18.92 -29.08
N ARG A 62 4.34 -19.76 -28.57
CA ARG A 62 4.28 -20.21 -27.17
C ARG A 62 4.24 -19.03 -26.22
N LYS A 63 3.26 -18.14 -26.42
CA LYS A 63 3.04 -16.93 -25.63
C LYS A 63 2.50 -17.25 -24.24
N VAL A 64 1.63 -18.26 -24.13
CA VAL A 64 1.02 -18.69 -22.87
C VAL A 64 1.87 -19.78 -22.23
N ARG A 65 2.22 -19.62 -20.95
CA ARG A 65 2.95 -20.64 -20.18
C ARG A 65 2.00 -21.58 -19.45
N ILE A 66 2.29 -22.88 -19.46
CA ILE A 66 1.43 -23.88 -18.84
C ILE A 66 2.10 -24.50 -17.61
N PHE A 67 1.45 -24.40 -16.45
CA PHE A 67 1.94 -24.90 -15.16
C PHE A 67 1.01 -26.01 -14.65
N PRO A 68 1.27 -27.28 -14.99
CA PRO A 68 0.51 -28.40 -14.44
C PRO A 68 1.00 -28.78 -13.04
N TYR A 69 0.04 -28.85 -12.11
CA TYR A 69 0.17 -29.33 -10.75
C TYR A 69 -0.52 -30.68 -10.64
N LEU A 70 0.29 -31.73 -10.43
CA LEU A 70 -0.19 -33.08 -10.17
C LEU A 70 -0.50 -33.24 -8.67
N ILE A 71 -1.76 -33.44 -8.31
CA ILE A 71 -2.16 -33.71 -6.92
C ILE A 71 -2.22 -35.22 -6.69
N GLY A 72 -1.50 -35.68 -5.69
CA GLY A 72 -1.52 -37.08 -5.26
C GLY A 72 -0.19 -37.79 -5.42
N ARG A 73 -0.14 -39.00 -4.86
CA ARG A 73 1.07 -39.83 -4.82
C ARG A 73 1.22 -40.70 -6.07
N GLU A 74 0.14 -40.89 -6.82
CA GLU A 74 0.14 -41.70 -8.02
C GLU A 74 0.74 -40.90 -9.19
N SER A 75 1.75 -41.49 -9.85
CA SER A 75 2.51 -40.84 -10.92
C SER A 75 2.24 -41.44 -12.30
N ALA A 76 1.29 -42.37 -12.42
CA ALA A 76 1.06 -43.15 -13.64
C ALA A 76 0.78 -42.30 -14.90
N PHE A 77 0.32 -41.05 -14.71
CA PHE A 77 0.00 -40.11 -15.79
C PHE A 77 0.79 -38.80 -15.69
N ALA A 78 1.91 -38.79 -14.96
CA ALA A 78 2.74 -37.61 -14.77
C ALA A 78 3.51 -37.20 -16.04
N ASP A 79 3.87 -38.15 -16.90
CA ASP A 79 4.70 -37.89 -18.08
C ASP A 79 3.99 -37.00 -19.11
N ASN A 80 2.69 -37.19 -19.31
CA ASN A 80 1.88 -36.35 -20.19
C ASN A 80 1.84 -34.90 -19.68
N LEU A 81 1.63 -34.69 -18.37
CA LEU A 81 1.64 -33.36 -17.77
C LEU A 81 3.03 -32.71 -17.85
N LYS A 82 4.09 -33.49 -17.61
CA LYS A 82 5.47 -33.03 -17.74
C LYS A 82 5.76 -32.57 -19.17
N TRP A 83 5.29 -33.34 -20.16
CA TRP A 83 5.41 -32.97 -21.57
C TRP A 83 4.68 -31.65 -21.88
N MET A 84 3.44 -31.47 -21.40
CA MET A 84 2.67 -30.23 -21.59
C MET A 84 3.41 -29.01 -21.03
N ALA A 85 4.00 -29.14 -19.85
CA ALA A 85 4.80 -28.07 -19.24
C ALA A 85 6.03 -27.72 -20.08
N CYS A 86 6.80 -28.74 -20.49
CA CYS A 86 8.01 -28.57 -21.29
C CYS A 86 7.72 -27.95 -22.67
N ALA A 87 6.67 -28.43 -23.34
CA ALA A 87 6.27 -27.94 -24.66
C ALA A 87 5.87 -26.46 -24.65
N ASN A 88 5.27 -25.98 -23.57
CA ASN A 88 4.73 -24.62 -23.44
C ASN A 88 5.55 -23.72 -22.49
N LYS A 89 6.86 -23.94 -22.36
CA LYS A 89 7.79 -23.08 -21.58
C LYS A 89 7.35 -22.84 -20.11
N GLY A 90 6.70 -23.83 -19.50
CA GLY A 90 6.22 -23.76 -18.12
C GLY A 90 7.02 -24.61 -17.14
N TYR A 91 6.37 -25.11 -16.08
CA TYR A 91 6.98 -25.96 -15.06
C TYR A 91 5.99 -26.98 -14.51
N PHE A 92 6.45 -28.22 -14.33
CA PHE A 92 5.68 -29.30 -13.73
C PHE A 92 6.00 -29.43 -12.24
N SER A 93 4.96 -29.47 -11.40
CA SER A 93 5.09 -29.66 -9.95
C SER A 93 4.17 -30.78 -9.48
N GLN A 94 4.68 -31.69 -8.64
CA GLN A 94 3.87 -32.72 -7.99
C GLN A 94 3.66 -32.36 -6.52
N ILE A 95 2.40 -32.37 -6.09
CA ILE A 95 1.96 -32.07 -4.73
C ILE A 95 1.43 -33.36 -4.12
N SER A 96 2.28 -34.02 -3.35
CA SER A 96 1.95 -35.29 -2.69
C SER A 96 1.25 -35.09 -1.35
N THR A 97 1.58 -34.01 -0.64
CA THR A 97 1.03 -33.70 0.68
C THR A 97 0.68 -32.22 0.81
N LEU A 98 -0.16 -31.89 1.81
CA LEU A 98 -0.52 -30.50 2.12
C LEU A 98 0.70 -29.64 2.51
N ALA A 99 1.73 -30.26 3.10
CA ALA A 99 2.97 -29.58 3.47
C ALA A 99 3.76 -29.11 2.24
N ASP A 100 3.68 -29.86 1.15
CA ASP A 100 4.44 -29.57 -0.09
C ASP A 100 3.82 -28.44 -0.91
N VAL A 101 2.56 -28.05 -0.62
CA VAL A 101 1.79 -27.08 -1.40
C VAL A 101 2.52 -25.75 -1.49
N GLN A 102 2.97 -25.21 -0.34
CA GLN A 102 3.55 -23.88 -0.29
C GLN A 102 4.83 -23.79 -1.15
N GLU A 103 5.73 -24.75 -1.04
CA GLU A 103 6.97 -24.74 -1.82
C GLU A 103 6.71 -24.96 -3.31
N ASN A 104 5.90 -25.97 -3.66
CA ASN A 104 5.71 -26.37 -5.05
C ASN A 104 4.88 -25.38 -5.86
N VAL A 105 3.90 -24.71 -5.23
CA VAL A 105 3.14 -23.65 -5.88
C VAL A 105 4.05 -22.45 -6.11
N MET A 106 4.88 -22.04 -5.15
CA MET A 106 5.71 -20.83 -5.30
C MET A 106 6.78 -20.94 -6.40
N ARG A 107 7.11 -22.15 -6.89
CA ARG A 107 8.10 -22.37 -7.96
C ARG A 107 7.75 -21.70 -9.29
N TYR A 108 6.48 -21.42 -9.58
CA TYR A 108 6.12 -20.73 -10.84
C TYR A 108 6.81 -19.35 -10.96
N LEU A 109 7.07 -18.68 -9.82
CA LEU A 109 7.73 -17.37 -9.79
C LEU A 109 9.13 -17.42 -10.39
N HIS A 110 9.88 -18.51 -10.18
CA HIS A 110 11.21 -18.68 -10.78
C HIS A 110 11.16 -18.80 -12.30
N VAL A 111 10.08 -19.32 -12.88
CA VAL A 111 9.93 -19.38 -14.34
C VAL A 111 9.42 -18.07 -14.90
N MET A 112 8.46 -17.45 -14.21
CA MET A 112 7.87 -16.17 -14.64
C MET A 112 8.86 -15.01 -14.58
N SER A 113 9.83 -15.05 -13.66
CA SER A 113 10.86 -14.01 -13.50
C SER A 113 11.99 -14.07 -14.53
N ARG A 114 12.21 -15.21 -15.22
CA ARG A 114 13.34 -15.38 -16.16
C ARG A 114 13.47 -14.28 -17.22
N PRO A 115 12.40 -13.83 -17.91
CA PRO A 115 12.52 -12.76 -18.89
C PRO A 115 13.03 -11.46 -18.27
N LYS A 116 12.52 -11.08 -17.08
CA LYS A 116 12.99 -9.90 -16.35
C LYS A 116 14.47 -10.01 -15.95
N VAL A 117 14.90 -11.21 -15.57
CA VAL A 117 16.32 -11.46 -15.26
C VAL A 117 17.21 -11.28 -16.49
N ILE A 118 16.78 -11.81 -17.64
CA ILE A 118 17.54 -11.73 -18.90
C ILE A 118 17.62 -10.28 -19.40
N ASP A 119 16.55 -9.50 -19.23
CA ASP A 119 16.50 -8.09 -19.62
C ASP A 119 17.26 -7.16 -18.65
N HIS A 120 17.74 -7.69 -17.51
CA HIS A 120 18.43 -6.94 -16.46
C HIS A 120 17.61 -5.73 -15.94
N GLU A 121 16.28 -5.89 -15.94
CA GLU A 121 15.36 -4.84 -15.55
C GLU A 121 15.25 -4.79 -14.01
N HIS A 122 15.79 -3.73 -13.42
CA HIS A 122 15.76 -3.48 -11.98
C HIS A 122 14.64 -2.51 -11.60
N ASP A 123 13.41 -2.83 -11.95
CA ASP A 123 12.26 -2.03 -11.55
C ASP A 123 12.05 -2.09 -10.05
N THR A 124 11.86 -0.92 -9.43
CA THR A 124 11.39 -0.83 -8.06
C THR A 124 9.87 -0.91 -8.04
N VAL A 125 9.35 -1.78 -7.19
CA VAL A 125 7.91 -1.97 -7.01
C VAL A 125 7.53 -1.58 -5.59
N TRP A 126 6.41 -0.91 -5.44
CA TRP A 126 5.87 -0.50 -4.15
C TRP A 126 4.71 -1.41 -3.74
N THR A 127 4.71 -1.84 -2.48
CA THR A 127 3.61 -2.61 -1.92
C THR A 127 2.47 -1.70 -1.43
N GLU A 128 1.27 -2.26 -1.38
CA GLU A 128 0.12 -1.62 -0.72
C GLU A 128 0.37 -1.43 0.78
N ALA A 129 -0.45 -0.60 1.45
CA ALA A 129 -0.35 -0.42 2.88
C ALA A 129 -0.66 -1.73 3.62
N TYR A 130 0.30 -2.23 4.40
CA TYR A 130 0.11 -3.38 5.26
C TYR A 130 0.59 -3.08 6.68
N VAL A 131 0.04 -3.81 7.65
CA VAL A 131 0.48 -3.75 9.04
C VAL A 131 1.58 -4.76 9.24
N ASP A 132 2.80 -4.28 9.46
CA ASP A 132 3.86 -5.14 9.93
C ASP A 132 3.72 -5.40 11.44
N SER A 133 3.53 -6.67 11.80
CA SER A 133 3.53 -7.10 13.20
C SER A 133 4.87 -6.87 13.89
N ALA A 134 6.00 -7.06 13.21
CA ALA A 134 7.33 -6.96 13.82
C ALA A 134 7.68 -5.50 14.16
N LEU A 135 7.52 -4.57 13.21
CA LEU A 135 7.64 -3.14 13.45
C LEU A 135 6.62 -2.64 14.47
N THR A 136 5.38 -3.15 14.45
CA THR A 136 4.38 -2.81 15.47
C THR A 136 4.88 -3.15 16.89
N HIS A 137 5.66 -4.23 17.08
CA HIS A 137 6.24 -4.57 18.38
C HIS A 137 7.43 -3.67 18.76
N ALA A 138 8.25 -3.26 17.79
CA ALA A 138 9.38 -2.36 18.03
C ALA A 138 8.97 -0.92 18.35
N TYR A 139 7.97 -0.37 17.64
CA TYR A 139 7.45 0.99 17.87
C TYR A 139 6.53 1.09 19.10
N LYS A 140 6.03 -0.04 19.62
CA LYS A 140 5.18 -0.11 20.83
C LYS A 140 5.91 0.15 22.14
N LEU A 141 7.22 0.35 22.14
CA LEU A 141 7.92 0.69 23.38
C LEU A 141 7.55 2.08 23.92
N ASN A 142 6.97 2.98 23.11
CA ASN A 142 6.78 4.36 23.52
C ASN A 142 5.37 4.97 23.40
N ASP A 143 4.36 4.33 22.80
CA ASP A 143 3.03 4.98 22.79
C ASP A 143 1.81 4.08 22.57
N LYS A 144 0.64 4.61 22.99
CA LYS A 144 -0.72 4.08 22.80
C LYS A 144 -1.18 4.13 21.33
N SER A 145 -0.27 4.25 20.37
CA SER A 145 -0.58 4.32 18.95
C SER A 145 -0.98 2.94 18.41
N GLY A 146 -1.96 2.93 17.51
CA GLY A 146 -2.44 1.72 16.85
C GLY A 146 -1.36 1.02 16.01
N PRO A 147 -1.71 -0.05 15.28
CA PRO A 147 -0.80 -0.70 14.36
C PRO A 147 -0.32 0.30 13.30
N SER A 148 0.99 0.47 13.16
CA SER A 148 1.56 1.37 12.16
C SER A 148 1.50 0.70 10.78
N LEU A 149 0.82 1.35 9.84
CA LEU A 149 0.82 0.94 8.44
C LEU A 149 2.18 1.23 7.82
N THR A 150 2.64 0.32 6.98
CA THR A 150 3.95 0.34 6.32
C THR A 150 3.76 0.04 4.84
N THR A 151 4.62 0.61 4.01
CA THR A 151 4.78 0.25 2.59
C THR A 151 6.24 -0.14 2.37
N THR A 152 6.48 -1.07 1.45
CA THR A 152 7.82 -1.59 1.14
C THR A 152 8.17 -1.24 -0.29
N VAL A 153 9.38 -0.74 -0.48
CA VAL A 153 10.00 -0.68 -1.80
C VAL A 153 10.77 -1.97 -2.01
N ALA A 154 10.39 -2.74 -3.02
CA ALA A 154 11.01 -4.01 -3.36
C ALA A 154 11.77 -3.92 -4.68
N MET A 155 12.94 -4.54 -4.74
CA MET A 155 13.76 -4.68 -5.94
C MET A 155 14.27 -6.12 -6.07
N PRO A 156 14.15 -6.74 -7.26
CA PRO A 156 14.65 -8.09 -7.47
C PRO A 156 16.19 -8.12 -7.58
N VAL A 157 16.78 -9.19 -7.05
CA VAL A 157 18.23 -9.43 -7.09
C VAL A 157 18.52 -10.65 -7.94
N PHE A 158 19.36 -10.47 -8.95
CA PHE A 158 19.66 -11.48 -9.95
C PHE A 158 21.09 -12.02 -9.80
N SER A 159 21.31 -13.24 -10.28
CA SER A 159 22.65 -13.81 -10.37
C SER A 159 23.44 -13.16 -11.51
N THR A 160 24.60 -12.57 -11.19
CA THR A 160 25.48 -11.91 -12.17
C THR A 160 26.54 -12.86 -12.75
N LYS A 161 26.51 -14.15 -12.41
CA LYS A 161 27.50 -15.12 -12.93
C LYS A 161 27.26 -15.34 -14.42
N ASN A 162 28.35 -15.28 -15.21
CA ASN A 162 28.27 -15.47 -16.67
C ASN A 162 27.66 -16.83 -17.07
N GLU A 163 27.88 -17.89 -16.29
CA GLU A 163 27.35 -19.23 -16.54
C GLU A 163 25.83 -19.33 -16.37
N THR A 164 25.25 -18.58 -15.44
CA THR A 164 23.82 -18.61 -15.12
C THR A 164 23.05 -17.47 -15.78
N LYS A 165 23.73 -16.61 -16.56
CA LYS A 165 23.16 -15.45 -17.23
C LYS A 165 21.99 -15.82 -18.16
N ASN A 166 22.13 -16.91 -18.90
CA ASN A 166 21.08 -17.41 -19.81
C ASN A 166 19.98 -18.21 -19.10
N GLN A 167 20.19 -18.60 -17.83
CA GLN A 167 19.22 -19.37 -17.04
C GLN A 167 18.21 -18.45 -16.32
N GLY A 168 18.53 -17.16 -16.19
CA GLY A 168 17.63 -16.16 -15.62
C GLY A 168 17.30 -16.42 -14.14
N ILE A 169 18.32 -16.67 -13.32
CA ILE A 169 18.13 -17.03 -11.90
C ILE A 169 17.85 -15.79 -11.04
N LEU A 170 16.66 -15.75 -10.44
CA LEU A 170 16.30 -14.87 -9.33
C LEU A 170 16.90 -15.40 -8.03
N LEU A 171 17.79 -14.62 -7.40
CA LEU A 171 18.38 -14.96 -6.09
C LEU A 171 17.41 -14.65 -4.95
N GLY A 172 16.66 -13.55 -5.08
CA GLY A 172 15.71 -13.11 -4.08
C GLY A 172 15.20 -11.69 -4.36
N VAL A 173 14.54 -11.12 -3.37
CA VAL A 173 14.02 -9.75 -3.41
C VAL A 173 14.53 -9.02 -2.18
N VAL A 174 15.05 -7.82 -2.39
CA VAL A 174 15.41 -6.92 -1.29
C VAL A 174 14.29 -5.90 -1.13
N GLY A 175 13.83 -5.74 0.11
CA GLY A 175 12.80 -4.79 0.48
C GLY A 175 13.31 -3.79 1.51
N THR A 176 12.88 -2.54 1.42
CA THR A 176 13.03 -1.55 2.50
C THR A 176 11.67 -1.05 2.91
N ASP A 177 11.38 -1.20 4.21
CA ASP A 177 10.10 -0.83 4.80
C ASP A 177 10.09 0.64 5.20
N ILE A 178 9.01 1.34 4.83
CA ILE A 178 8.78 2.74 5.12
C ILE A 178 7.49 2.86 5.93
N PRO A 179 7.57 3.19 7.23
CA PRO A 179 6.39 3.45 8.05
C PRO A 179 5.63 4.66 7.51
N LEU A 180 4.33 4.52 7.28
CA LEU A 180 3.51 5.62 6.76
C LEU A 180 3.44 6.79 7.75
N GLN A 181 3.63 6.55 9.04
CA GLN A 181 3.72 7.61 10.04
C GLN A 181 4.86 8.59 9.77
N GLU A 182 6.00 8.11 9.25
CA GLU A 182 7.12 8.97 8.86
C GLU A 182 6.77 9.83 7.64
N LEU A 183 6.01 9.28 6.68
CA LEU A 183 5.48 10.07 5.56
C LEU A 183 4.48 11.13 6.04
N MET A 184 3.63 10.78 7.03
CA MET A 184 2.68 11.73 7.61
C MET A 184 3.35 12.87 8.39
N LYS A 185 4.58 12.68 8.91
CA LYS A 185 5.37 13.74 9.55
C LYS A 185 5.84 14.81 8.55
N LEU A 186 5.94 14.49 7.25
CA LEU A 186 6.30 15.46 6.21
C LEU A 186 5.15 16.42 5.85
N ILE A 187 3.92 16.06 6.22
CA ILE A 187 2.73 16.82 5.87
C ILE A 187 2.47 17.86 6.97
N PRO A 188 2.47 19.17 6.65
CA PRO A 188 2.24 20.22 7.64
C PRO A 188 0.76 20.27 8.03
N LYS A 189 0.34 19.38 8.94
CA LYS A 189 -1.06 19.25 9.37
C LYS A 189 -1.65 20.56 9.91
N HIS A 190 -0.84 21.34 10.61
CA HIS A 190 -1.27 22.61 11.20
C HIS A 190 -1.67 23.66 10.14
N MET A 191 -1.20 23.54 8.90
CA MET A 191 -1.55 24.47 7.80
C MET A 191 -2.87 24.12 7.10
N LEU A 192 -3.39 22.89 7.26
CA LEU A 192 -4.58 22.42 6.54
C LEU A 192 -5.91 22.87 7.20
N GLY A 193 -5.84 23.32 8.46
CA GLY A 193 -7.01 23.62 9.28
C GLY A 193 -7.69 22.35 9.84
N ILE A 194 -8.68 22.56 10.72
CA ILE A 194 -9.31 21.50 11.54
C ILE A 194 -9.96 20.40 10.69
N HIS A 195 -10.55 20.78 9.55
CA HIS A 195 -11.27 19.85 8.68
C HIS A 195 -10.46 19.41 7.46
N GLY A 196 -9.29 20.01 7.24
CA GLY A 196 -8.42 19.65 6.13
C GLY A 196 -7.63 18.39 6.43
N TYR A 197 -7.38 17.58 5.40
CA TYR A 197 -6.57 16.37 5.53
C TYR A 197 -5.87 16.04 4.22
N VAL A 198 -4.83 15.23 4.34
CA VAL A 198 -4.12 14.67 3.20
C VAL A 198 -4.37 13.17 3.18
N PHE A 199 -4.52 12.65 1.97
CA PHE A 199 -4.64 11.23 1.72
C PHE A 199 -3.78 10.86 0.52
N ALA A 200 -3.43 9.58 0.41
CA ALA A 200 -2.70 9.07 -0.73
C ALA A 200 -3.27 7.72 -1.15
N ILE A 201 -3.24 7.46 -2.45
CA ILE A 201 -3.75 6.24 -3.06
C ILE A 201 -2.72 5.61 -4.00
N THR A 202 -2.87 4.32 -4.28
CA THR A 202 -2.11 3.60 -5.29
C THR A 202 -2.71 3.78 -6.69
N ASN A 203 -1.98 3.34 -7.72
CA ASN A 203 -2.44 3.26 -9.10
C ASN A 203 -3.64 2.30 -9.31
N ASN A 204 -4.05 1.54 -8.29
CA ASN A 204 -5.26 0.71 -8.34
C ASN A 204 -6.47 1.38 -7.64
N GLY A 205 -6.25 2.49 -6.92
CA GLY A 205 -7.27 3.18 -6.12
C GLY A 205 -7.25 2.81 -4.64
N TYR A 206 -6.37 1.88 -4.22
CA TYR A 206 -6.27 1.50 -2.80
C TYR A 206 -5.65 2.60 -1.97
N ILE A 207 -6.19 2.78 -0.78
CA ILE A 207 -5.76 3.83 0.13
C ILE A 207 -4.44 3.43 0.79
N LEU A 208 -3.43 4.28 0.64
CA LEU A 208 -2.21 4.22 1.41
C LEU A 208 -2.42 4.85 2.79
N THR A 209 -2.93 6.09 2.83
CA THR A 209 -3.24 6.82 4.06
C THR A 209 -4.51 7.66 3.87
N HIS A 210 -5.42 7.60 4.84
CA HIS A 210 -6.64 8.42 4.90
C HIS A 210 -7.15 8.48 6.34
N PRO A 211 -7.71 9.62 6.83
CA PRO A 211 -8.21 9.74 8.20
C PRO A 211 -9.26 8.68 8.59
N ASP A 212 -10.13 8.32 7.65
CA ASP A 212 -11.19 7.32 7.87
C ASP A 212 -10.76 5.86 7.58
N LEU A 213 -9.50 5.62 7.19
CA LEU A 213 -8.98 4.26 7.04
C LEU A 213 -8.83 3.59 8.41
N ARG A 214 -9.61 2.54 8.67
CA ARG A 214 -9.60 1.80 9.94
C ARG A 214 -9.12 0.37 9.75
N PRO A 215 -7.83 0.07 10.00
CA PRO A 215 -7.28 -1.29 9.80
C PRO A 215 -7.74 -2.31 10.85
N LEU A 216 -8.27 -1.85 11.99
CA LEU A 216 -8.74 -2.67 13.10
C LEU A 216 -10.27 -2.67 13.23
N TYR A 217 -10.84 -3.73 13.80
CA TYR A 217 -12.28 -3.79 14.10
C TYR A 217 -12.74 -2.69 15.06
N GLN A 218 -11.96 -2.44 16.11
CA GLN A 218 -12.18 -1.40 17.10
C GLN A 218 -10.82 -0.86 17.57
N GLU A 219 -10.78 0.42 17.96
CA GLU A 219 -9.60 1.04 18.56
C GLU A 219 -9.17 0.24 19.80
N GLY A 220 -7.90 -0.20 19.83
CA GLY A 220 -7.34 -1.01 20.92
C GLY A 220 -7.46 -2.53 20.75
N GLN A 221 -8.26 -3.05 19.80
CA GLN A 221 -8.27 -4.49 19.51
C GLN A 221 -7.12 -4.90 18.59
N LYS A 222 -6.47 -6.04 18.87
CA LYS A 222 -5.41 -6.59 18.01
C LYS A 222 -5.93 -7.23 16.71
N ARG A 223 -7.24 -7.47 16.61
CA ARG A 223 -7.84 -8.16 15.46
C ARG A 223 -7.96 -7.20 14.28
N ARG A 224 -7.20 -7.50 13.23
CA ARG A 224 -7.22 -6.80 11.95
C ARG A 224 -8.50 -7.13 11.20
N LYS A 225 -9.06 -6.16 10.47
CA LYS A 225 -10.16 -6.44 9.55
C LYS A 225 -9.63 -7.26 8.37
N PRO A 226 -10.39 -8.22 7.82
CA PRO A 226 -10.03 -8.83 6.54
C PRO A 226 -9.97 -7.74 5.46
N ASN A 227 -9.01 -7.85 4.53
CA ASN A 227 -8.87 -6.98 3.36
C ASN A 227 -8.68 -5.48 3.66
N TYR A 228 -8.19 -5.13 4.85
CA TYR A 228 -7.93 -3.72 5.20
C TYR A 228 -6.90 -3.04 4.29
N SER A 229 -6.01 -3.80 3.65
CA SER A 229 -4.98 -3.30 2.73
C SER A 229 -5.53 -2.93 1.35
N SER A 230 -6.70 -3.46 0.98
CA SER A 230 -7.31 -3.28 -0.34
C SER A 230 -8.58 -2.43 -0.29
N VAL A 231 -8.68 -1.53 0.70
CA VAL A 231 -9.80 -0.58 0.80
C VAL A 231 -9.63 0.49 -0.28
N ASP A 232 -10.63 0.63 -1.14
CA ASP A 232 -10.64 1.62 -2.23
C ASP A 232 -11.06 3.01 -1.71
N LEU A 233 -10.59 4.06 -2.37
CA LEU A 233 -10.97 5.45 -2.10
C LEU A 233 -12.49 5.63 -2.09
N SER A 234 -13.21 4.96 -2.99
CA SER A 234 -14.68 5.07 -3.09
C SER A 234 -15.45 4.47 -1.92
N GLU A 235 -14.83 3.59 -1.12
CA GLU A 235 -15.46 3.09 0.10
C GLU A 235 -15.47 4.14 1.22
N VAL A 236 -14.57 5.12 1.12
CA VAL A 236 -14.34 6.12 2.16
C VAL A 236 -14.87 7.48 1.74
N GLU A 237 -14.66 7.86 0.48
CA GLU A 237 -15.20 9.06 -0.17
C GLU A 237 -16.49 8.73 -0.94
N TRP A 238 -17.49 8.24 -0.21
CA TRP A 238 -18.76 7.74 -0.73
C TRP A 238 -19.63 8.75 -1.50
N GLU A 239 -19.32 10.05 -1.43
CA GLU A 239 -20.02 11.10 -2.16
C GLU A 239 -19.52 11.24 -3.62
N ASP A 240 -18.33 10.71 -3.97
CA ASP A 240 -17.82 10.62 -5.35
C ASP A 240 -18.49 9.46 -6.13
N LYS A 241 -19.79 9.59 -6.38
CA LYS A 241 -20.61 8.55 -7.04
C LYS A 241 -20.19 8.26 -8.48
N ASP A 242 -19.68 9.27 -9.17
CA ASP A 242 -19.23 9.17 -10.57
C ASP A 242 -17.76 8.72 -10.68
N TYR A 243 -17.11 8.42 -9.55
CA TYR A 243 -15.70 8.03 -9.49
C TYR A 243 -14.77 9.05 -10.15
N THR A 244 -15.14 10.34 -10.16
CA THR A 244 -14.42 11.39 -10.88
C THR A 244 -13.07 11.65 -10.23
N LEU A 245 -13.05 11.80 -8.90
CA LEU A 245 -11.83 12.01 -8.13
C LEU A 245 -10.97 10.75 -8.17
N ARG A 246 -11.58 9.58 -7.91
CA ARG A 246 -10.88 8.29 -7.95
C ARG A 246 -10.20 8.06 -9.29
N ASN A 247 -10.94 8.16 -10.39
CA ASN A 247 -10.41 7.89 -11.73
C ASN A 247 -9.35 8.92 -12.13
N ALA A 248 -9.49 10.19 -11.74
CA ALA A 248 -8.47 11.19 -12.03
C ALA A 248 -7.14 10.89 -11.33
N MET A 249 -7.20 10.51 -10.05
CA MET A 249 -6.01 10.17 -9.26
C MET A 249 -5.38 8.83 -9.68
N VAL A 250 -6.18 7.82 -10.01
CA VAL A 250 -5.71 6.53 -10.55
C VAL A 250 -5.02 6.72 -11.90
N ASN A 251 -5.57 7.59 -12.75
CA ASN A 251 -4.96 7.97 -14.03
C ASN A 251 -3.84 9.01 -13.89
N ARG A 252 -3.40 9.30 -12.66
CA ARG A 252 -2.24 10.16 -12.35
C ARG A 252 -2.33 11.55 -12.99
N ARG A 253 -3.53 12.13 -12.96
CA ARG A 253 -3.78 13.49 -13.44
C ARG A 253 -3.63 14.47 -12.29
N THR A 254 -3.13 15.66 -12.58
CA THR A 254 -3.17 16.79 -11.65
C THR A 254 -4.44 17.58 -11.88
N GLY A 255 -5.15 17.93 -10.81
CA GLY A 255 -6.40 18.66 -10.94
C GLY A 255 -7.03 19.06 -9.62
N THR A 256 -8.21 19.65 -9.75
CA THR A 256 -9.04 20.07 -8.62
C THR A 256 -10.44 19.50 -8.78
N PHE A 257 -11.07 19.16 -7.68
CA PHE A 257 -12.44 18.67 -7.65
C PHE A 257 -13.16 19.19 -6.40
N SER A 258 -14.41 19.61 -6.52
CA SER A 258 -15.17 20.12 -5.39
C SER A 258 -16.43 19.30 -5.21
N MET A 259 -16.69 18.84 -4.00
CA MET A 259 -17.92 18.13 -3.67
C MET A 259 -18.41 18.45 -2.26
N GLU A 260 -19.72 18.32 -2.05
CA GLU A 260 -20.31 18.38 -0.73
C GLU A 260 -20.12 17.02 -0.03
N VAL A 261 -19.52 17.04 1.15
CA VAL A 261 -19.23 15.84 1.94
C VAL A 261 -19.94 15.87 3.28
N LYS A 262 -20.29 14.68 3.76
CA LYS A 262 -20.86 14.45 5.08
C LYS A 262 -19.83 13.80 5.98
N ARG A 263 -19.30 14.56 6.94
CA ARG A 263 -18.32 14.06 7.90
C ARG A 263 -18.98 13.72 9.21
N THR A 264 -18.62 12.56 9.77
CA THR A 264 -19.08 12.20 11.12
C THR A 264 -18.18 12.83 12.18
N VAL A 265 -18.79 13.38 13.23
CA VAL A 265 -18.13 14.01 14.38
C VAL A 265 -18.64 13.35 15.66
N ASP A 266 -17.92 13.51 16.77
CA ASP A 266 -18.25 12.93 18.07
C ASP A 266 -18.40 11.40 18.01
N ARG A 267 -17.43 10.72 17.40
CA ARG A 267 -17.41 9.25 17.22
C ARG A 267 -18.66 8.71 16.51
N GLY A 268 -19.17 9.43 15.51
CA GLY A 268 -20.33 8.99 14.73
C GLY A 268 -21.68 9.50 15.24
N ARG A 269 -21.73 10.32 16.29
CA ARG A 269 -22.98 10.81 16.87
C ARG A 269 -23.59 11.99 16.13
N ARG A 270 -22.76 12.79 15.44
CA ARG A 270 -23.19 13.97 14.68
C ARG A 270 -22.66 13.90 13.26
N VAL A 271 -23.38 14.54 12.34
CA VAL A 271 -22.98 14.66 10.94
C VAL A 271 -22.88 16.15 10.59
N LEU A 272 -21.72 16.56 10.09
CA LEU A 272 -21.49 17.89 9.55
C LEU A 272 -21.51 17.79 8.02
N LYS A 273 -22.27 18.69 7.39
CA LYS A 273 -22.22 18.91 5.95
C LYS A 273 -21.20 20.00 5.68
N MET A 274 -20.24 19.72 4.81
CA MET A 274 -19.19 20.65 4.44
C MET A 274 -18.98 20.59 2.94
N HIS A 275 -18.46 21.66 2.36
CA HIS A 275 -18.07 21.67 0.96
C HIS A 275 -16.56 21.59 0.87
N ASN A 276 -16.04 20.46 0.40
CA ASN A 276 -14.61 20.21 0.32
C ASN A 276 -14.09 20.49 -1.10
N ASP A 277 -12.99 21.21 -1.17
CA ASP A 277 -12.18 21.39 -2.38
C ASP A 277 -10.97 20.43 -2.28
N TYR A 278 -10.92 19.47 -3.19
CA TYR A 278 -9.86 18.48 -3.32
C TYR A 278 -8.84 18.94 -4.36
N TYR A 279 -7.57 18.89 -4.00
CA TYR A 279 -6.43 19.16 -4.86
C TYR A 279 -5.60 17.90 -4.93
N TYR A 280 -5.34 17.38 -6.13
CA TYR A 280 -4.65 16.10 -6.28
C TYR A 280 -3.60 16.15 -7.38
N THR A 281 -2.55 15.37 -7.20
CA THR A 281 -1.45 15.22 -8.15
C THR A 281 -0.77 13.87 -7.97
N ASP A 282 0.00 13.44 -8.96
CA ASP A 282 0.82 12.25 -8.86
C ASP A 282 2.17 12.53 -8.16
N ILE A 283 2.74 11.48 -7.57
CA ILE A 283 4.09 11.52 -7.01
C ILE A 283 5.06 10.90 -8.01
N ASN A 284 5.87 11.75 -8.63
CA ASN A 284 6.89 11.35 -9.59
C ASN A 284 7.80 10.23 -9.03
N GLY A 285 8.04 9.19 -9.83
CA GLY A 285 8.89 8.06 -9.46
C GLY A 285 8.23 7.00 -8.55
N THR A 286 6.96 7.16 -8.17
CA THR A 286 6.21 6.17 -7.37
C THR A 286 4.84 5.90 -7.97
N PRO A 287 4.19 4.74 -7.77
CA PRO A 287 2.84 4.49 -8.29
C PRO A 287 1.75 5.22 -7.49
N PHE A 288 2.11 6.15 -6.62
CA PHE A 288 1.18 6.82 -5.73
C PHE A 288 0.70 8.17 -6.28
N SER A 289 -0.52 8.52 -5.89
CA SER A 289 -1.11 9.84 -6.08
C SER A 289 -1.51 10.40 -4.72
N VAL A 290 -1.30 11.70 -4.52
CA VAL A 290 -1.62 12.40 -3.27
C VAL A 290 -2.74 13.39 -3.49
N GLY A 291 -3.64 13.47 -2.52
CA GLY A 291 -4.77 14.39 -2.49
C GLY A 291 -4.80 15.18 -1.18
N VAL A 292 -5.12 16.46 -1.28
CA VAL A 292 -5.37 17.35 -0.16
C VAL A 292 -6.81 17.83 -0.23
N ALA A 293 -7.57 17.57 0.83
CA ALA A 293 -8.93 18.07 0.97
C ALA A 293 -8.94 19.29 1.90
N LEU A 294 -9.49 20.41 1.43
CA LEU A 294 -9.68 21.63 2.21
C LEU A 294 -11.17 21.99 2.24
N SER A 295 -11.71 22.25 3.44
CA SER A 295 -13.13 22.62 3.59
C SER A 295 -13.34 24.11 3.34
N ARG A 296 -14.32 24.49 2.52
CA ARG A 296 -14.60 25.91 2.26
C ARG A 296 -14.96 26.65 3.55
N GLY A 297 -14.35 27.83 3.71
CA GLY A 297 -14.50 28.64 4.92
C GLY A 297 -13.47 28.33 6.02
N HIS A 298 -12.79 27.18 5.94
CA HIS A 298 -11.75 26.77 6.90
C HIS A 298 -10.44 26.45 6.16
N GLY A 299 -9.36 27.17 6.47
CA GLY A 299 -8.04 26.92 5.85
C GLY A 299 -7.74 27.69 4.55
N LYS A 300 -8.62 28.61 4.12
CA LYS A 300 -8.31 29.54 3.00
C LYS A 300 -7.36 30.67 3.40
N TYR A 301 -7.45 31.11 4.66
CA TYR A 301 -6.62 32.17 5.20
C TYR A 301 -5.90 31.65 6.44
N PHE A 302 -4.65 32.08 6.59
CA PHE A 302 -3.82 31.78 7.75
C PHE A 302 -3.63 33.08 8.54
N PHE A 303 -3.92 33.04 9.83
CA PHE A 303 -3.66 34.16 10.73
C PHE A 303 -2.22 34.05 11.23
N ARG A 304 -1.45 35.13 11.18
CA ARG A 304 -0.10 35.20 11.75
C ARG A 304 -0.06 36.24 12.84
N GLY A 305 0.26 35.81 14.04
CA GLY A 305 0.46 36.67 15.20
C GLY A 305 1.94 36.87 15.51
N ASN A 306 2.28 37.99 16.16
CA ASN A 306 3.62 38.18 16.71
C ASN A 306 3.51 38.65 18.17
N VAL A 307 4.27 37.99 19.04
CA VAL A 307 4.30 38.23 20.48
C VAL A 307 5.74 38.23 20.98
N SER A 308 5.98 38.88 22.11
CA SER A 308 7.29 38.79 22.77
C SER A 308 7.51 37.36 23.28
N MET A 309 8.74 36.86 23.13
CA MET A 309 9.10 35.50 23.54
C MET A 309 8.88 35.26 25.03
N GLU A 310 9.11 36.29 25.85
CA GLU A 310 8.94 36.24 27.30
C GLU A 310 7.46 36.09 27.71
N ALA A 311 6.56 36.83 27.06
CA ALA A 311 5.12 36.72 27.33
C ALA A 311 4.60 35.35 26.89
N GLY A 312 4.93 34.92 25.67
CA GLY A 312 4.51 33.63 25.14
C GLY A 312 4.98 32.45 25.99
N LEU A 313 6.26 32.44 26.41
CA LEU A 313 6.80 31.35 27.24
C LEU A 313 6.21 31.32 28.64
N ARG A 314 5.95 32.49 29.24
CA ARG A 314 5.31 32.57 30.57
C ARG A 314 3.90 32.00 30.53
N ASP A 315 3.12 32.34 29.51
CA ASP A 315 1.72 31.94 29.42
C ASP A 315 1.60 30.46 28.99
N LEU A 316 2.54 29.95 28.18
CA LEU A 316 2.64 28.52 27.85
C LEU A 316 2.98 27.62 29.05
N GLU A 317 3.61 28.16 30.10
CA GLU A 317 3.96 27.43 31.33
C GLU A 317 2.83 27.35 32.35
N GLN A 318 1.68 27.94 32.06
CA GLN A 318 0.51 27.83 32.94
C GLN A 318 0.01 26.38 32.99
N PRO A 319 -0.43 25.90 34.17
CA PRO A 319 -0.78 24.49 34.37
C PRO A 319 -2.00 24.04 33.56
N ASP A 320 -2.87 24.96 33.15
CA ASP A 320 -4.09 24.67 32.41
C ASP A 320 -3.89 24.66 30.88
N VAL A 321 -2.68 24.98 30.40
CA VAL A 321 -2.36 25.03 28.98
C VAL A 321 -1.90 23.66 28.49
N ALA A 322 -2.56 23.17 27.43
CA ALA A 322 -2.21 21.93 26.77
C ALA A 322 -1.77 22.19 25.32
N LEU A 323 -0.73 21.49 24.88
CA LEU A 323 -0.35 21.47 23.48
C LEU A 323 -1.20 20.44 22.73
N ALA A 324 -1.45 20.70 21.43
CA ALA A 324 -2.05 19.68 20.58
C ALA A 324 -1.11 18.49 20.42
N ASP A 325 -1.54 17.31 20.88
CA ASP A 325 -0.75 16.06 20.84
C ASP A 325 -0.52 15.54 19.41
N GLU A 326 -1.34 15.96 18.44
CA GLU A 326 -1.25 15.50 17.05
C GLU A 326 -0.14 16.18 16.24
N TRP A 327 0.45 17.25 16.75
CA TRP A 327 1.46 18.06 16.07
C TRP A 327 2.84 17.82 16.66
N THR A 328 3.85 17.82 15.79
CA THR A 328 5.25 17.70 16.20
C THR A 328 5.93 19.07 16.11
N TYR A 329 6.11 19.74 17.25
CA TYR A 329 6.75 21.06 17.32
C TYR A 329 8.27 20.96 17.21
N CYS A 330 8.85 20.01 17.95
CA CYS A 330 10.27 19.73 17.96
C CYS A 330 10.52 18.23 17.77
N ASN A 331 11.47 17.88 16.90
CA ASN A 331 11.86 16.49 16.71
C ASN A 331 12.82 16.06 17.84
N THR A 332 12.26 15.45 18.88
CA THR A 332 13.00 14.93 20.04
C THR A 332 13.46 13.48 19.86
N GLU A 333 13.01 12.79 18.81
CA GLU A 333 13.27 11.36 18.58
C GLU A 333 14.62 11.10 17.90
N GLU A 334 15.11 12.07 17.12
CA GLU A 334 16.33 11.97 16.28
C GLU A 334 17.61 11.75 17.11
N LYS A 335 17.68 12.30 18.33
CA LYS A 335 18.82 12.15 19.24
C LYS A 335 18.41 11.56 20.59
N HIS A 336 19.16 10.57 21.07
CA HIS A 336 18.93 9.94 22.38
C HIS A 336 18.89 10.96 23.54
N GLU A 337 19.68 12.02 23.47
CA GLU A 337 19.74 13.11 24.46
C GLU A 337 18.48 14.00 24.52
N HIS A 338 17.54 13.85 23.60
CA HIS A 338 16.32 14.68 23.52
C HIS A 338 15.06 13.89 23.85
N ARG A 339 15.13 12.55 23.89
CA ARG A 339 13.96 11.66 24.10
C ARG A 339 13.27 11.81 25.45
N HIS A 340 13.96 12.34 26.46
CA HIS A 340 13.39 12.58 27.79
C HIS A 340 12.66 13.93 27.91
N LEU A 341 12.77 14.80 26.91
CA LEU A 341 12.18 16.14 26.94
C LEU A 341 10.71 16.07 26.52
N SER A 342 9.85 16.76 27.28
CA SER A 342 8.49 17.05 26.80
C SER A 342 8.54 18.08 25.65
N GLN A 343 7.49 18.14 24.82
CA GLN A 343 7.42 19.13 23.73
C GLN A 343 7.53 20.56 24.27
N ILE A 344 6.90 20.90 25.40
CA ILE A 344 7.01 22.22 26.03
C ILE A 344 8.47 22.52 26.44
N GLN A 345 9.15 21.56 27.07
CA GLN A 345 10.56 21.72 27.45
C GLN A 345 11.47 21.88 26.23
N ALA A 346 11.20 21.13 25.16
CA ALA A 346 11.93 21.22 23.89
C ALA A 346 11.76 22.61 23.24
N ILE A 347 10.53 23.13 23.19
CA ILE A 347 10.23 24.48 22.70
C ILE A 347 10.99 25.54 23.52
N LYS A 348 10.97 25.44 24.85
CA LYS A 348 11.70 26.37 25.73
C LYS A 348 13.20 26.38 25.45
N LEU A 349 13.82 25.20 25.35
CA LEU A 349 15.25 25.07 25.08
C LEU A 349 15.64 25.62 23.70
N PHE A 350 14.76 25.45 22.71
CA PHE A 350 14.92 26.00 21.36
C PHE A 350 14.84 27.53 21.37
N MET A 351 13.79 28.10 21.97
CA MET A 351 13.57 29.55 22.01
C MET A 351 14.61 30.30 22.85
N MET A 352 15.14 29.68 23.90
CA MET A 352 16.23 30.25 24.72
C MET A 352 17.62 30.10 24.07
N GLY A 353 17.73 29.49 22.88
CA GLY A 353 19.00 29.28 22.19
C GLY A 353 19.98 28.35 22.92
N ARG A 354 19.54 27.61 23.94
CA ARG A 354 20.40 26.77 24.80
C ARG A 354 20.78 25.43 24.16
N ARG A 355 20.13 25.04 23.05
CA ARG A 355 20.46 23.83 22.26
C ARG A 355 20.31 24.06 20.76
N PRO A 356 21.36 24.50 20.04
CA PRO A 356 21.29 24.80 18.61
C PRO A 356 21.08 23.58 17.70
N HIS A 357 21.21 22.37 18.23
CA HIS A 357 21.07 21.13 17.47
C HIS A 357 19.65 20.52 17.50
N LEU A 358 18.69 21.17 18.16
CA LEU A 358 17.30 20.72 18.21
C LEU A 358 16.55 21.26 16.98
N LYS A 359 16.03 20.37 16.13
CA LYS A 359 15.21 20.76 14.96
C LYS A 359 13.77 20.99 15.42
N CYS A 360 13.31 22.22 15.33
CA CYS A 360 11.94 22.61 15.65
C CYS A 360 11.34 23.45 14.52
N ASP A 361 10.02 23.37 14.36
CA ASP A 361 9.28 24.24 13.47
C ASP A 361 9.06 25.60 14.15
N ARG A 362 9.83 26.60 13.69
CA ARG A 362 9.79 27.94 14.27
C ARG A 362 8.47 28.66 13.98
N GLU A 363 7.88 28.46 12.81
CA GLU A 363 6.62 29.13 12.46
C GLU A 363 5.49 28.58 13.33
N LEU A 364 5.40 27.25 13.47
CA LEU A 364 4.41 26.62 14.33
C LEU A 364 4.56 27.05 15.79
N ILE A 365 5.78 27.09 16.32
CA ILE A 365 6.03 27.51 17.71
C ILE A 365 5.61 28.96 17.93
N GLN A 366 5.85 29.86 16.97
CA GLN A 366 5.46 31.26 17.09
C GLN A 366 3.94 31.43 17.18
N GLU A 367 3.17 30.67 16.39
CA GLU A 367 1.71 30.73 16.46
C GLU A 367 1.16 30.13 17.76
N VAL A 368 1.79 29.07 18.30
CA VAL A 368 1.41 28.52 19.61
C VAL A 368 1.65 29.53 20.73
N LEU A 369 2.79 30.23 20.69
CA LEU A 369 3.10 31.27 21.67
C LEU A 369 2.11 32.44 21.56
N PHE A 370 1.72 32.78 20.33
CA PHE A 370 0.68 33.79 20.10
C PHE A 370 -0.67 33.36 20.68
N ASP A 371 -1.11 32.13 20.37
CA ASP A 371 -2.37 31.57 20.87
C ASP A 371 -2.39 31.50 22.40
N ALA A 372 -1.28 31.09 23.04
CA ALA A 372 -1.15 31.07 24.50
C ALA A 372 -1.35 32.45 25.13
N VAL A 373 -0.84 33.53 24.51
CA VAL A 373 -1.02 34.90 25.02
C VAL A 373 -2.45 35.40 24.79
N VAL A 374 -3.06 35.06 23.66
CA VAL A 374 -4.42 35.48 23.32
C VAL A 374 -5.47 34.75 24.16
N THR A 375 -5.21 33.50 24.49
CA THR A 375 -6.12 32.64 25.28
C THR A 375 -5.87 32.74 26.78
N ALA A 376 -4.72 33.24 27.25
CA ALA A 376 -4.43 33.42 28.68
C ALA A 376 -5.47 34.22 29.49
N PRO A 377 -6.21 35.21 28.94
CA PRO A 377 -7.26 35.91 29.68
C PRO A 377 -8.59 35.14 29.84
N LEU A 378 -8.77 34.03 29.10
CA LEU A 378 -9.96 33.17 29.14
C LEU A 378 -9.79 32.10 30.21
#